data_AF-A0A7X7A1T9-F1
#
_entry.id   AF-A0A7X7A1T9-F1
#
_cell.length_a   1.000
_cell.length_b   1.000
_cell.length_c   1.000
_cell.angle_alpha   90.00
_cell.angle_beta   90.00
_cell.angle_gamma   90.00
#
_symmetry.space_group_name_H-M   'P 1'
#
loop_
_entity.id
_entity.type
_entity.pdbx_description
1 polymer ?
#
loop_
_entity_poly.entity_id
_entity_poly.type
_entity_poly.pdbx_seq_one_letter_code
_entity_poly.pdbx_strand_id
1 'polypeptide(L)'
;TLKPWPPSGDRVGECIGGVLTLEEVVELARRMTTSWDKGVQIFKKLESKYSNDKERLLDIGVAKALGIQFRSGHNILNFYMLRERMLRMDGRKRLDILKQLTDIIKEEIALDEQLLVLCKNDSRLGFHSEAEGYKYFPEKIEWRMAELNKVLENDVPAFKKLIKKGELLFPEYTGKSPEGAVAHCVKTFDVNLNSNIQIPSGLQWQELNEGENDTQLQWASARDSKALYIWVAEKSLTGQSLEDNQISRVSVKVEPKRLYPAFHFSFSKLTEHNAGDPVRDLGYSLIYTAGFREVEAQGQKYVVSRIPFSILRIDPVQSDPVRVNVTVQKNGTDNYSWLPNSSLTPRLILGSDNPADLGWLIFK
;
A
#
# COMPACT_ATOMS: atom_id res chain seq x y z
N THR A 1 -14.34 -3.80 29.03
CA THR A 1 -13.38 -4.33 28.04
C THR A 1 -13.25 -3.32 26.93
N LEU A 2 -12.04 -2.81 26.68
CA LEU A 2 -11.78 -2.01 25.47
C LEU A 2 -12.24 -2.85 24.27
N LYS A 3 -13.07 -2.28 23.40
CA LYS A 3 -13.44 -2.95 22.15
C LYS A 3 -12.13 -3.26 21.43
N PRO A 4 -11.90 -4.51 20.98
CA PRO A 4 -10.71 -4.82 20.21
C PRO A 4 -10.63 -3.85 19.04
N TRP A 5 -9.43 -3.35 18.75
CA TRP A 5 -9.20 -2.61 17.53
C TRP A 5 -9.76 -3.41 16.36
N PRO A 6 -10.53 -2.79 15.45
CA PRO A 6 -11.00 -3.49 14.27
C PRO A 6 -9.80 -4.16 13.58
N PRO A 7 -10.00 -5.34 12.97
CA PRO A 7 -8.93 -6.05 12.26
C PRO A 7 -8.10 -5.05 11.47
N SER A 8 -6.77 -5.11 11.60
CA SER A 8 -5.91 -4.37 10.67
C SER A 8 -6.43 -4.67 9.29
N GLY A 9 -6.85 -3.62 8.58
CA GLY A 9 -7.42 -3.78 7.26
C GLY A 9 -6.46 -4.54 6.36
N ASP A 10 -6.93 -4.91 5.18
CA ASP A 10 -6.19 -5.64 4.14
C ASP A 10 -4.98 -4.83 3.57
N ARG A 11 -3.95 -4.60 4.41
CA ARG A 11 -2.87 -3.61 4.24
C ARG A 11 -1.53 -4.11 4.80
N VAL A 12 -1.03 -5.22 4.27
CA VAL A 12 0.24 -5.82 4.75
C VAL A 12 1.45 -4.88 4.64
N GLY A 13 1.39 -3.84 3.80
CA GLY A 13 2.45 -2.85 3.66
C GLY A 13 2.75 -2.07 4.95
N GLU A 14 1.79 -1.98 5.87
CA GLU A 14 1.99 -1.39 7.20
C GLU A 14 3.09 -2.11 8.00
N CYS A 15 3.19 -3.45 7.87
CA CYS A 15 4.21 -4.25 8.54
C CYS A 15 5.61 -4.13 7.91
N ILE A 16 5.70 -3.65 6.66
CA ILE A 16 6.96 -3.58 5.88
C ILE A 16 7.60 -2.19 5.98
N GLY A 17 6.80 -1.16 6.29
CA GLY A 17 7.28 0.20 6.53
C GLY A 17 7.88 0.92 5.31
N GLY A 18 7.67 0.36 4.11
CA GLY A 18 8.23 0.87 2.86
C GLY A 18 9.76 0.85 2.81
N VAL A 19 10.44 0.05 3.64
CA VAL A 19 11.90 -0.17 3.55
C VAL A 19 12.20 -1.13 2.42
N LEU A 20 11.51 -2.27 2.40
CA LEU A 20 11.59 -3.30 1.37
C LEU A 20 10.35 -3.29 0.48
N THR A 21 10.46 -3.88 -0.70
CA THR A 21 9.33 -4.27 -1.55
C THR A 21 8.66 -5.54 -1.01
N LEU A 22 7.41 -5.83 -1.39
CA LEU A 22 6.76 -7.07 -0.94
C LEU A 22 7.48 -8.30 -1.49
N GLU A 23 7.98 -8.22 -2.72
CA GLU A 23 8.75 -9.28 -3.38
C GLU A 23 10.03 -9.61 -2.60
N GLU A 24 10.77 -8.59 -2.14
CA GLU A 24 11.95 -8.79 -1.29
C GLU A 24 11.58 -9.44 0.06
N VAL A 25 10.51 -8.98 0.71
CA VAL A 25 10.06 -9.56 1.99
C VAL A 25 9.62 -11.01 1.81
N VAL A 26 8.90 -11.33 0.75
CA VAL A 26 8.51 -12.71 0.41
C VAL A 26 9.74 -13.59 0.22
N GLU A 27 10.73 -13.14 -0.55
CA GLU A 27 11.96 -13.91 -0.78
C GLU A 27 12.78 -14.11 0.51
N LEU A 28 12.91 -13.07 1.35
CA LEU A 28 13.59 -13.18 2.64
C LEU A 28 12.86 -14.15 3.58
N ALA A 29 11.53 -14.06 3.66
CA ALA A 29 10.71 -14.99 4.44
C ALA A 29 10.85 -16.43 3.93
N ARG A 30 10.88 -16.63 2.60
CA ARG A 30 11.10 -17.93 1.96
C ARG A 30 12.45 -18.53 2.36
N ARG A 31 13.52 -17.72 2.34
CA ARG A 31 14.87 -18.15 2.75
C ARG A 31 14.91 -18.53 4.24
N MET A 32 14.22 -17.77 5.09
CA MET A 32 14.11 -18.04 6.52
C MET A 32 13.41 -19.39 6.77
N THR A 33 12.21 -19.60 6.24
CA THR A 33 11.48 -20.87 6.43
C THR A 33 12.23 -22.06 5.83
N THR A 34 12.82 -21.91 4.64
CA THR A 34 13.60 -23.00 4.00
C THR A 34 14.80 -23.42 4.85
N SER A 35 15.46 -22.46 5.52
CA SER A 35 16.61 -22.74 6.37
C SER A 35 16.19 -23.36 7.69
N TRP A 36 15.09 -22.87 8.29
CA TRP A 36 14.53 -23.44 9.52
C TRP A 36 14.07 -24.88 9.31
N ASP A 37 13.39 -25.18 8.20
CA ASP A 37 12.92 -26.52 7.88
C ASP A 37 14.07 -27.54 7.83
N LYS A 38 15.23 -27.15 7.30
CA LYS A 38 16.44 -27.99 7.34
C LYS A 38 16.86 -28.30 8.78
N GLY A 39 16.80 -27.31 9.67
CA GLY A 39 17.05 -27.49 11.11
C GLY A 39 16.03 -28.43 11.76
N VAL A 40 14.74 -28.26 11.47
CA VAL A 40 13.67 -29.15 11.97
C VAL A 40 13.88 -30.59 11.51
N GLN A 41 14.36 -30.83 10.29
CA GLN A 41 14.71 -32.19 9.85
C GLN A 41 15.85 -32.83 10.64
N ILE A 42 16.79 -32.03 11.17
CA ILE A 42 17.83 -32.53 12.07
C ILE A 42 17.20 -32.93 13.41
N PHE A 43 16.36 -32.08 13.99
CA PHE A 43 15.66 -32.39 15.24
C PHE A 43 14.76 -33.63 15.13
N LYS A 44 14.06 -33.80 14.00
CA LYS A 44 13.22 -34.98 13.74
C LYS A 44 13.99 -36.29 13.84
N LYS A 45 15.25 -36.32 13.38
CA LYS A 45 16.11 -37.51 13.47
C LYS A 45 16.54 -37.85 14.90
N LEU A 46 16.42 -36.91 15.83
CA LEU A 46 16.78 -37.10 17.24
C LEU A 46 15.61 -37.61 18.09
N GLU A 47 14.38 -37.58 17.59
CA GLU A 47 13.18 -37.95 18.36
C GLU A 47 13.26 -39.36 18.94
N SER A 48 13.70 -40.34 18.15
CA SER A 48 13.83 -41.73 18.61
C SER A 48 14.87 -41.88 19.72
N LYS A 49 15.91 -41.04 19.75
CA LYS A 49 16.95 -41.06 20.80
C LYS A 49 16.41 -40.55 22.14
N TYR A 50 15.42 -39.66 22.11
CA TYR A 50 14.84 -39.01 23.28
C TYR A 50 13.42 -39.52 23.59
N SER A 51 13.05 -40.72 23.14
CA SER A 51 11.68 -41.26 23.31
C SER A 51 11.20 -41.32 24.77
N ASN A 52 12.14 -41.45 25.71
CA ASN A 52 11.87 -41.53 27.15
C ASN A 52 12.12 -40.21 27.89
N ASP A 53 12.43 -39.12 27.17
CA ASP A 53 12.68 -37.79 27.73
C ASP A 53 11.63 -36.81 27.21
N LYS A 54 10.55 -36.66 27.98
CA LYS A 54 9.40 -35.83 27.61
C LYS A 54 9.80 -34.38 27.34
N GLU A 55 10.65 -33.79 28.17
CA GLU A 55 11.05 -32.38 28.04
C GLU A 55 11.79 -32.15 26.72
N ARG A 56 12.68 -33.06 26.33
CA ARG A 56 13.38 -32.96 25.03
C ARG A 56 12.47 -33.16 23.83
N LEU A 57 11.46 -34.01 23.94
CA LEU A 57 10.44 -34.13 22.89
C LEU A 57 9.60 -32.86 22.78
N LEU A 58 9.28 -32.20 23.91
CA LEU A 58 8.57 -30.92 23.90
C LEU A 58 9.43 -29.80 23.28
N ASP A 59 10.74 -29.73 23.57
CA ASP A 59 11.67 -28.79 22.91
C ASP A 59 11.68 -28.97 21.39
N ILE A 60 11.68 -30.22 20.90
CA ILE A 60 11.55 -30.52 19.46
C ILE A 60 10.19 -30.06 18.93
N GLY A 61 9.12 -30.24 19.70
CA GLY A 61 7.78 -29.75 19.40
C GLY A 61 7.73 -28.23 19.21
N VAL A 62 8.40 -27.48 20.09
CA VAL A 62 8.54 -26.01 19.96
C VAL A 62 9.25 -25.64 18.66
N ALA A 63 10.35 -26.31 18.33
CA ALA A 63 11.07 -26.05 17.08
C ALA A 63 10.19 -26.31 15.82
N LYS A 64 9.37 -27.37 15.85
CA LYS A 64 8.39 -27.65 14.78
C LYS A 64 7.31 -26.58 14.69
N ALA A 65 6.75 -26.16 15.83
CA ALA A 65 5.73 -25.11 15.89
C ALA A 65 6.25 -23.77 15.33
N LEU A 66 7.49 -23.40 15.66
CA LEU A 66 8.15 -22.22 15.07
C LEU A 66 8.32 -22.35 13.55
N GLY A 67 8.67 -23.55 13.06
CA GLY A 67 8.78 -23.80 11.62
C GLY A 67 7.46 -23.59 10.89
N ILE A 68 6.36 -24.07 11.48
CA ILE A 68 5.00 -23.83 10.97
C ILE A 68 4.69 -22.33 10.93
N GLN A 69 5.01 -21.58 11.98
CA GLN A 69 4.78 -20.12 12.01
C GLN A 69 5.59 -19.38 10.95
N PHE A 70 6.86 -19.74 10.74
CA PHE A 70 7.67 -19.14 9.68
C PHE A 70 7.14 -19.46 8.28
N ARG A 71 6.70 -20.70 8.06
CA ARG A 71 6.08 -21.12 6.79
C ARG A 71 4.77 -20.35 6.54
N SER A 72 3.91 -20.28 7.57
CA SER A 72 2.65 -19.55 7.51
C SER A 72 2.87 -18.05 7.26
N GLY A 73 3.86 -17.43 7.92
CA GLY A 73 4.24 -16.04 7.68
C GLY A 73 4.68 -15.78 6.23
N HIS A 74 5.51 -16.66 5.67
CA HIS A 74 5.85 -16.63 4.24
C HIS A 74 4.60 -16.78 3.35
N ASN A 75 3.73 -17.72 3.67
CA ASN A 75 2.53 -18.02 2.88
C ASN A 75 1.54 -16.86 2.86
N ILE A 76 1.34 -16.17 3.98
CA ILE A 76 0.54 -14.95 4.06
C ILE A 76 1.10 -13.88 3.12
N LEU A 77 2.41 -13.59 3.20
CA LEU A 77 3.05 -12.58 2.35
C LEU A 77 2.97 -12.93 0.86
N ASN A 78 3.24 -14.20 0.53
CA ASN A 78 3.16 -14.69 -0.84
C ASN A 78 1.72 -14.64 -1.39
N PHE A 79 0.72 -14.94 -0.54
CA PHE A 79 -0.68 -14.81 -0.89
C PHE A 79 -1.03 -13.36 -1.26
N TYR A 80 -0.62 -12.37 -0.45
CA TYR A 80 -0.80 -10.95 -0.77
C TYR A 80 -0.16 -10.58 -2.11
N MET A 81 1.09 -10.99 -2.34
CA MET A 81 1.82 -10.69 -3.59
C MET A 81 1.10 -11.27 -4.82
N LEU A 82 0.73 -12.55 -4.76
CA LEU A 82 0.03 -13.23 -5.84
C LEU A 82 -1.36 -12.65 -6.08
N ARG A 83 -2.10 -12.34 -5.01
CA ARG A 83 -3.43 -11.72 -5.12
C ARG A 83 -3.35 -10.36 -5.78
N GLU A 84 -2.47 -9.47 -5.33
CA GLU A 84 -2.32 -8.13 -5.93
C GLU A 84 -1.96 -8.20 -7.42
N ARG A 85 -1.13 -9.17 -7.81
CA ARG A 85 -0.79 -9.44 -9.20
C ARG A 85 -2.00 -9.95 -9.99
N MET A 86 -2.77 -10.89 -9.44
CA MET A 86 -3.95 -11.47 -10.10
C MET A 86 -5.02 -10.43 -10.40
N LEU A 87 -5.27 -9.50 -9.46
CA LEU A 87 -6.28 -8.45 -9.61
C LEU A 87 -5.96 -7.51 -10.77
N ARG A 88 -4.67 -7.18 -10.99
CA ARG A 88 -4.24 -6.22 -12.03
C ARG A 88 -4.00 -6.84 -13.40
N MET A 89 -3.56 -8.10 -13.45
CA MET A 89 -3.45 -8.86 -14.70
C MET A 89 -4.82 -9.07 -15.34
N ASP A 90 -4.92 -9.34 -16.65
CA ASP A 90 -6.16 -9.75 -17.31
C ASP A 90 -6.05 -11.14 -17.97
N GLY A 91 -7.20 -11.68 -18.34
CA GLY A 91 -7.30 -12.91 -19.13
C GLY A 91 -7.04 -14.21 -18.34
N ARG A 92 -6.93 -15.31 -19.09
CA ARG A 92 -6.93 -16.67 -18.54
C ARG A 92 -5.67 -17.04 -17.74
N LYS A 93 -4.57 -16.31 -17.90
CA LYS A 93 -3.35 -16.51 -17.09
C LYS A 93 -3.59 -16.29 -15.59
N ARG A 94 -4.66 -15.57 -15.21
CA ARG A 94 -5.10 -15.48 -13.81
C ARG A 94 -5.41 -16.86 -13.20
N LEU A 95 -5.78 -17.86 -14.00
CA LEU A 95 -6.05 -19.23 -13.49
C LEU A 95 -4.81 -19.90 -12.89
N ASP A 96 -3.62 -19.59 -13.42
CA ASP A 96 -2.36 -20.14 -12.90
C ASP A 96 -2.02 -19.53 -11.54
N ILE A 97 -2.35 -18.24 -11.34
CA ILE A 97 -2.18 -17.57 -10.05
C ILE A 97 -3.25 -18.05 -9.06
N LEU A 98 -4.51 -18.19 -9.49
CA LEU A 98 -5.57 -18.75 -8.65
C LEU A 98 -5.22 -20.16 -8.16
N LYS A 99 -4.59 -20.98 -9.00
CA LYS A 99 -4.06 -22.28 -8.58
C LYS A 99 -3.01 -22.13 -7.49
N GLN A 100 -2.04 -21.25 -7.63
CA GLN A 100 -1.02 -21.01 -6.60
C GLN A 100 -1.62 -20.52 -5.28
N LEU A 101 -2.59 -19.60 -5.33
CA LEU A 101 -3.34 -19.15 -4.15
C LEU A 101 -4.08 -20.32 -3.48
N THR A 102 -4.69 -21.20 -4.28
CA THR A 102 -5.38 -22.41 -3.80
C THR A 102 -4.40 -23.38 -3.13
N ASP A 103 -3.22 -23.57 -3.72
CA ASP A 103 -2.18 -24.44 -3.17
C ASP A 103 -1.67 -23.91 -1.82
N ILE A 104 -1.52 -22.58 -1.66
CA ILE A 104 -1.20 -21.94 -0.37
C ILE A 104 -2.28 -22.24 0.68
N ILE A 105 -3.56 -22.06 0.34
CA ILE A 105 -4.65 -22.31 1.29
C ILE A 105 -4.65 -23.76 1.78
N LYS A 106 -4.42 -24.72 0.88
CA LYS A 106 -4.31 -26.14 1.22
C LYS A 106 -3.09 -26.43 2.09
N GLU A 107 -1.96 -25.79 1.80
CA GLU A 107 -0.77 -25.90 2.64
C GLU A 107 -1.03 -25.36 4.05
N GLU A 108 -1.69 -24.21 4.19
CA GLU A 108 -2.05 -23.65 5.49
C GLU A 108 -2.94 -24.59 6.31
N ILE A 109 -3.92 -25.27 5.68
CA ILE A 109 -4.74 -26.27 6.37
C ILE A 109 -3.87 -27.44 6.87
N ALA A 110 -2.99 -27.97 6.03
CA ALA A 110 -2.10 -29.06 6.43
C ALA A 110 -1.10 -28.66 7.53
N LEU A 111 -0.69 -27.39 7.56
CA LEU A 111 0.14 -26.83 8.64
C LEU A 111 -0.66 -26.66 9.93
N ASP A 112 -1.92 -26.22 9.84
CA ASP A 112 -2.82 -26.10 10.98
C ASP A 112 -3.12 -27.46 11.62
N GLU A 113 -3.33 -28.51 10.82
CA GLU A 113 -3.49 -29.89 11.31
C GLU A 113 -2.27 -30.33 12.14
N GLN A 114 -1.06 -30.04 11.65
CA GLN A 114 0.18 -30.34 12.37
C GLN A 114 0.32 -29.52 13.65
N LEU A 115 0.01 -28.22 13.58
CA LEU A 115 0.09 -27.32 14.73
C LEU A 115 -0.91 -27.70 15.81
N LEU A 116 -2.11 -28.14 15.43
CA LEU A 116 -3.14 -28.60 16.35
C LEU A 116 -2.67 -29.80 17.18
N VAL A 117 -2.00 -30.77 16.55
CA VAL A 117 -1.42 -31.92 17.25
C VAL A 117 -0.36 -31.46 18.25
N LEU A 118 0.52 -30.54 17.86
CA LEU A 118 1.54 -30.00 18.76
C LEU A 118 0.90 -29.25 19.94
N CYS A 119 -0.07 -28.38 19.68
CA CYS A 119 -0.77 -27.60 20.71
C CYS A 119 -1.53 -28.47 21.71
N LYS A 120 -2.16 -29.57 21.25
CA LYS A 120 -2.85 -30.51 22.15
C LYS A 120 -1.89 -31.23 23.10
N ASN A 121 -0.62 -31.37 22.71
CA ASN A 121 0.41 -32.05 23.49
C ASN A 121 1.26 -31.12 24.36
N ASP A 122 1.33 -29.82 24.02
CA ASP A 122 2.11 -28.81 24.74
C ASP A 122 1.31 -27.52 24.91
N SER A 123 0.77 -27.31 26.12
CA SER A 123 -0.03 -26.13 26.44
C SER A 123 0.76 -24.83 26.43
N ARG A 124 2.10 -24.84 26.41
CA ARG A 124 2.91 -23.62 26.34
C ARG A 124 2.84 -22.98 24.95
N LEU A 125 2.54 -23.76 23.92
CA LEU A 125 2.49 -23.29 22.54
C LEU A 125 1.35 -22.29 22.34
N GLY A 126 1.69 -21.16 21.74
CA GLY A 126 0.76 -20.06 21.47
C GLY A 126 0.71 -19.00 22.56
N PHE A 127 1.27 -19.23 23.75
CA PHE A 127 1.39 -18.21 24.78
C PHE A 127 2.42 -17.13 24.38
N HIS A 128 2.05 -15.87 24.53
CA HIS A 128 2.91 -14.72 24.23
C HIS A 128 3.06 -13.86 25.49
N SER A 129 4.25 -13.86 26.08
CA SER A 129 4.53 -13.24 27.39
C SER A 129 4.22 -11.75 27.41
N GLU A 130 4.65 -10.97 26.41
CA GLU A 130 4.40 -9.52 26.38
C GLU A 130 2.92 -9.14 26.21
N ALA A 131 2.11 -10.06 25.67
CA ALA A 131 0.68 -9.87 25.50
C ALA A 131 -0.14 -10.55 26.61
N GLU A 132 0.54 -11.20 27.57
CA GLU A 132 -0.02 -11.97 28.67
C GLU A 132 -1.17 -12.91 28.25
N GLY A 133 -1.05 -13.52 27.06
CA GLY A 133 -2.15 -14.27 26.48
C GLY A 133 -1.80 -15.11 25.27
N TYR A 134 -2.71 -16.01 24.91
CA TYR A 134 -2.54 -16.93 23.78
C TYR A 134 -2.87 -16.24 22.45
N LYS A 135 -1.94 -16.30 21.50
CA LYS A 135 -2.15 -15.87 20.11
C LYS A 135 -2.88 -16.93 19.29
N TYR A 136 -2.68 -18.20 19.62
CA TYR A 136 -3.41 -19.35 19.09
C TYR A 136 -3.57 -20.43 20.16
N PHE A 137 -4.59 -21.28 19.97
CA PHE A 137 -4.98 -22.39 20.82
C PHE A 137 -5.84 -23.36 19.97
N PRO A 138 -6.07 -24.63 20.40
CA PRO A 138 -6.70 -25.66 19.58
C PRO A 138 -7.98 -25.22 18.85
N GLU A 139 -8.94 -24.65 19.58
CA GLU A 139 -10.23 -24.23 19.04
C GLU A 139 -10.09 -23.09 18.01
N LYS A 140 -9.10 -22.21 18.18
CA LYS A 140 -8.81 -21.14 17.20
C LYS A 140 -8.16 -21.68 15.92
N ILE A 141 -7.34 -22.73 16.04
CA ILE A 141 -6.76 -23.43 14.88
C ILE A 141 -7.87 -24.16 14.10
N GLU A 142 -8.75 -24.87 14.80
CA GLU A 142 -9.91 -25.55 14.21
C GLU A 142 -10.85 -24.55 13.51
N TRP A 143 -11.14 -23.40 14.16
CA TRP A 143 -11.88 -22.30 13.54
C TRP A 143 -11.19 -21.78 12.26
N ARG A 144 -9.87 -21.56 12.31
CA ARG A 144 -9.10 -21.09 11.16
C ARG A 144 -9.19 -22.06 9.98
N MET A 145 -9.03 -23.37 10.22
CA MET A 145 -9.18 -24.40 9.19
C MET A 145 -10.58 -24.37 8.57
N ALA A 146 -11.64 -24.18 9.37
CA ALA A 146 -13.00 -24.07 8.86
C ALA A 146 -13.17 -22.85 7.93
N GLU A 147 -12.60 -21.69 8.28
CA GLU A 147 -12.62 -20.51 7.42
C GLU A 147 -11.86 -20.73 6.10
N LEU A 148 -10.68 -21.37 6.15
CA LEU A 148 -9.91 -21.70 4.95
C LEU A 148 -10.66 -22.66 4.02
N ASN A 149 -11.36 -23.65 4.58
CA ASN A 149 -12.21 -24.56 3.80
C ASN A 149 -13.39 -23.82 3.14
N LYS A 150 -14.03 -22.87 3.83
CA LYS A 150 -15.08 -22.04 3.22
C LYS A 150 -14.57 -21.26 2.00
N VAL A 151 -13.35 -20.73 2.06
CA VAL A 151 -12.72 -20.02 0.92
C VAL A 151 -12.51 -20.99 -0.27
N LEU A 152 -12.05 -22.21 -0.01
CA LEU A 152 -11.87 -23.23 -1.04
C LEU A 152 -13.19 -23.67 -1.69
N GLU A 153 -14.25 -23.78 -0.90
CA GLU A 153 -15.57 -24.22 -1.35
C GLU A 153 -16.35 -23.14 -2.10
N ASN A 154 -16.20 -21.88 -1.70
CA ASN A 154 -17.04 -20.78 -2.20
C ASN A 154 -16.27 -19.82 -3.10
N ASP A 155 -15.21 -19.19 -2.59
CA ASP A 155 -14.53 -18.09 -3.26
C ASP A 155 -13.69 -18.56 -4.45
N VAL A 156 -12.93 -19.64 -4.29
CA VAL A 156 -12.08 -20.17 -5.37
C VAL A 156 -12.89 -20.55 -6.61
N PRO A 157 -14.02 -21.30 -6.51
CA PRO A 157 -14.88 -21.56 -7.65
C PRO A 157 -15.52 -20.29 -8.25
N ALA A 158 -15.92 -19.33 -7.41
CA ALA A 158 -16.47 -18.06 -7.87
C ALA A 158 -15.46 -17.28 -8.72
N PHE A 159 -14.22 -17.10 -8.22
CA PHE A 159 -13.16 -16.45 -8.99
C PHE A 159 -12.84 -17.18 -10.28
N LYS A 160 -12.77 -18.51 -10.24
CA LYS A 160 -12.53 -19.34 -11.44
C LYS A 160 -13.60 -19.10 -12.50
N LYS A 161 -14.87 -18.96 -12.10
CA LYS A 161 -15.99 -18.66 -13.01
C LYS A 161 -15.84 -17.27 -13.64
N LEU A 162 -15.57 -16.24 -12.84
CA LEU A 162 -15.36 -14.86 -13.32
C LEU A 162 -14.20 -14.79 -14.32
N ILE A 163 -13.05 -15.39 -13.98
CA ILE A 163 -11.87 -15.41 -14.85
C ILE A 163 -12.15 -16.13 -16.18
N LYS A 164 -12.87 -17.26 -16.15
CA LYS A 164 -13.20 -18.02 -17.38
C LYS A 164 -14.11 -17.23 -18.32
N LYS A 165 -14.99 -16.40 -17.77
CA LYS A 165 -15.85 -15.49 -18.53
C LYS A 165 -15.13 -14.23 -19.03
N GLY A 166 -13.92 -13.97 -18.56
CA GLY A 166 -13.16 -12.77 -18.90
C GLY A 166 -13.60 -11.52 -18.14
N GLU A 167 -14.30 -11.69 -17.01
CA GLU A 167 -14.74 -10.56 -16.18
C GLU A 167 -13.57 -9.97 -15.37
N LEU A 168 -13.68 -8.69 -15.01
CA LEU A 168 -12.72 -8.00 -14.15
C LEU A 168 -12.88 -8.49 -12.70
N LEU A 169 -11.76 -8.56 -11.96
CA LEU A 169 -11.78 -8.89 -10.54
C LEU A 169 -11.61 -7.61 -9.74
N PHE A 170 -12.63 -7.24 -8.95
CA PHE A 170 -12.65 -6.02 -8.13
C PHE A 170 -12.18 -4.77 -8.92
N PRO A 171 -12.87 -4.43 -10.04
CA PRO A 171 -12.48 -3.28 -10.86
C PRO A 171 -12.46 -1.95 -10.08
N GLU A 172 -13.27 -1.82 -9.04
CA GLU A 172 -13.29 -0.71 -8.09
C GLU A 172 -12.04 -0.66 -7.20
N TYR A 173 -11.44 -1.81 -6.87
CA TYR A 173 -10.19 -1.89 -6.09
C TYR A 173 -8.97 -1.49 -6.93
N THR A 174 -9.00 -1.79 -8.24
CA THR A 174 -7.89 -1.55 -9.16
C THR A 174 -7.98 -0.22 -9.91
N GLY A 175 -9.09 0.50 -9.76
CA GLY A 175 -9.36 1.74 -10.50
C GLY A 175 -9.76 1.52 -11.96
N LYS A 176 -9.99 0.26 -12.39
CA LYS A 176 -10.57 -0.05 -13.71
C LYS A 176 -12.03 0.39 -13.81
N SER A 177 -12.74 0.45 -12.69
CA SER A 177 -14.06 1.08 -12.57
C SER A 177 -14.04 1.94 -11.31
N PRO A 178 -13.44 3.14 -11.37
CA PRO A 178 -13.19 3.96 -10.19
C PRO A 178 -14.52 4.42 -9.57
N GLU A 179 -14.64 4.27 -8.26
CA GLU A 179 -15.72 4.84 -7.46
C GLU A 179 -15.25 6.14 -6.79
N GLY A 180 -16.13 7.15 -6.72
CA GLY A 180 -15.84 8.46 -6.13
C GLY A 180 -15.24 9.47 -7.13
N ALA A 181 -14.48 10.44 -6.62
CA ALA A 181 -13.90 11.49 -7.44
C ALA A 181 -12.79 10.96 -8.36
N VAL A 182 -12.75 11.47 -9.59
CA VAL A 182 -11.81 11.04 -10.63
C VAL A 182 -11.15 12.26 -11.26
N ALA A 183 -9.82 12.26 -11.28
CA ALA A 183 -8.98 13.19 -12.03
C ALA A 183 -8.19 12.43 -13.11
N HIS A 184 -7.71 13.16 -14.11
CA HIS A 184 -6.94 12.58 -15.21
C HIS A 184 -5.56 13.23 -15.32
N CYS A 185 -4.55 12.38 -15.45
CA CYS A 185 -3.17 12.78 -15.67
C CYS A 185 -2.84 12.71 -17.15
N VAL A 186 -2.39 13.83 -17.73
CA VAL A 186 -2.01 13.87 -19.14
C VAL A 186 -0.54 13.49 -19.34
N LYS A 187 -0.26 12.74 -20.40
CA LYS A 187 1.12 12.46 -20.80
C LYS A 187 1.72 13.70 -21.49
N THR A 188 2.95 14.04 -21.10
CA THR A 188 3.75 15.13 -21.69
C THR A 188 5.13 14.63 -22.10
N PHE A 189 5.87 15.44 -22.84
CA PHE A 189 7.30 15.23 -23.07
C PHE A 189 8.09 15.37 -21.77
N ASP A 190 9.27 14.75 -21.74
CA ASP A 190 10.20 14.84 -20.61
C ASP A 190 10.50 16.30 -20.25
N VAL A 191 10.22 16.65 -18.99
CA VAL A 191 10.41 18.01 -18.50
C VAL A 191 11.87 18.20 -18.07
N ASN A 192 12.52 19.21 -18.65
CA ASN A 192 13.85 19.63 -18.22
C ASN A 192 13.73 20.71 -17.11
N LEU A 193 13.99 20.31 -15.87
CA LEU A 193 13.92 21.17 -14.68
C LEU A 193 14.94 22.31 -14.66
N ASN A 194 15.99 22.22 -15.48
CA ASN A 194 17.03 23.26 -15.59
C ASN A 194 16.71 24.29 -16.68
N SER A 195 15.53 24.21 -17.28
CA SER A 195 15.06 25.11 -18.33
C SER A 195 13.69 25.67 -17.99
N ASN A 196 13.19 26.60 -18.80
CA ASN A 196 11.84 27.13 -18.66
C ASN A 196 10.82 26.00 -18.84
N ILE A 197 10.15 25.64 -17.74
CA ILE A 197 9.13 24.60 -17.72
C ILE A 197 7.91 25.13 -18.47
N GLN A 198 7.50 24.42 -19.52
CA GLN A 198 6.30 24.76 -20.28
C GLN A 198 5.08 24.07 -19.66
N ILE A 199 3.95 24.77 -19.66
CA ILE A 199 2.67 24.19 -19.26
C ILE A 199 2.23 23.11 -20.26
N PRO A 200 1.93 21.87 -19.81
CA PRO A 200 1.43 20.82 -20.68
C PRO A 200 0.09 21.19 -21.33
N SER A 201 -0.05 20.89 -22.62
CA SER A 201 -1.33 21.01 -23.31
C SER A 201 -2.33 19.96 -22.81
N GLY A 202 -3.60 20.35 -22.65
CA GLY A 202 -4.70 19.42 -22.34
C GLY A 202 -4.85 19.06 -20.86
N LEU A 203 -4.17 19.76 -19.95
CA LEU A 203 -4.39 19.64 -18.50
C LEU A 203 -5.88 19.68 -18.17
N GLN A 204 -6.33 18.74 -17.34
CA GLN A 204 -7.71 18.66 -16.87
C GLN A 204 -7.77 19.19 -15.43
N TRP A 205 -8.14 20.46 -15.30
CA TRP A 205 -8.22 21.15 -14.02
C TRP A 205 -9.35 20.63 -13.14
N GLN A 206 -9.08 20.51 -11.85
CA GLN A 206 -9.98 20.09 -10.78
C GLN A 206 -10.00 21.19 -9.72
N GLU A 207 -11.19 21.60 -9.28
CA GLU A 207 -11.34 22.63 -8.25
C GLU A 207 -11.01 22.04 -6.85
N LEU A 208 -10.41 22.84 -5.98
CA LEU A 208 -10.19 22.49 -4.56
C LEU A 208 -11.42 22.92 -3.75
N ASN A 209 -12.38 22.01 -3.61
CA ASN A 209 -13.72 22.33 -3.09
C ASN A 209 -13.80 22.40 -1.56
N GLU A 210 -12.80 21.91 -0.84
CA GLU A 210 -12.82 21.84 0.61
C GLU A 210 -11.98 22.97 1.23
N GLY A 211 -12.60 23.89 1.98
CA GLY A 211 -11.92 24.99 2.67
C GLY A 211 -12.89 26.05 3.20
N GLU A 212 -12.40 27.00 4.01
CA GLU A 212 -13.24 27.99 4.71
C GLU A 212 -13.81 29.11 3.82
N ASN A 213 -13.37 29.22 2.56
CA ASN A 213 -13.80 30.26 1.62
C ASN A 213 -14.04 29.68 0.22
N ASP A 214 -14.94 30.31 -0.56
CA ASP A 214 -15.13 30.02 -1.98
C ASP A 214 -13.86 30.39 -2.74
N THR A 215 -13.00 29.41 -3.00
CA THR A 215 -11.70 29.66 -3.64
C THR A 215 -11.69 29.28 -5.09
N GLN A 216 -10.85 30.03 -5.81
CA GLN A 216 -10.57 29.84 -7.21
C GLN A 216 -9.37 28.91 -7.44
N LEU A 217 -8.93 28.17 -6.41
CA LEU A 217 -7.81 27.27 -6.55
C LEU A 217 -8.19 26.00 -7.29
N GLN A 218 -7.34 25.64 -8.23
CA GLN A 218 -7.50 24.46 -9.04
C GLN A 218 -6.16 23.75 -9.19
N TRP A 219 -6.24 22.44 -9.35
CA TRP A 219 -5.09 21.60 -9.60
C TRP A 219 -5.28 20.74 -10.84
N ALA A 220 -4.19 20.37 -11.47
CA ALA A 220 -4.16 19.41 -12.56
C ALA A 220 -2.92 18.54 -12.43
N SER A 221 -2.83 17.49 -13.25
CA SER A 221 -1.63 16.65 -13.26
C SER A 221 -1.18 16.28 -14.66
N ALA A 222 0.13 16.11 -14.79
CA ALA A 222 0.78 15.60 -15.98
C ALA A 222 1.86 14.60 -15.59
N ARG A 223 2.28 13.74 -16.52
CA ARG A 223 3.37 12.81 -16.33
C ARG A 223 4.29 12.76 -17.54
N ASP A 224 5.56 12.55 -17.30
CA ASP A 224 6.54 12.21 -18.32
C ASP A 224 7.09 10.80 -18.11
N SER A 225 8.24 10.45 -18.70
CA SER A 225 8.85 9.13 -18.51
C SER A 225 9.47 8.89 -17.13
N LYS A 226 9.55 9.91 -16.26
CA LYS A 226 10.31 9.89 -15.00
C LYS A 226 9.50 10.30 -13.78
N ALA A 227 8.51 11.17 -13.94
CA ALA A 227 7.78 11.75 -12.81
C ALA A 227 6.32 12.07 -13.10
N LEU A 228 5.56 12.13 -12.01
CA LEU A 228 4.27 12.77 -11.89
C LEU A 228 4.47 14.24 -11.49
N TYR A 229 3.75 15.13 -12.15
CA TYR A 229 3.75 16.57 -11.90
C TYR A 229 2.36 17.00 -11.43
N ILE A 230 2.30 17.73 -10.33
CA ILE A 230 1.09 18.35 -9.81
C ILE A 230 1.19 19.84 -10.07
N TRP A 231 0.25 20.35 -10.85
CA TRP A 231 0.11 21.75 -11.22
C TRP A 231 -0.98 22.37 -10.37
N VAL A 232 -0.73 23.54 -9.79
CA VAL A 232 -1.73 24.30 -9.05
C VAL A 232 -1.74 25.73 -9.54
N ALA A 233 -2.93 26.29 -9.70
CA ALA A 233 -3.13 27.69 -10.05
C ALA A 233 -4.35 28.25 -9.34
N GLU A 234 -4.37 29.57 -9.24
CA GLU A 234 -5.57 30.34 -8.88
C GLU A 234 -6.24 30.80 -10.17
N LYS A 235 -7.54 30.54 -10.33
CA LYS A 235 -8.33 30.97 -11.49
C LYS A 235 -8.21 32.49 -11.60
N SER A 236 -7.64 33.00 -12.69
CA SER A 236 -7.67 34.45 -12.91
C SER A 236 -9.10 34.88 -13.23
N LEU A 237 -9.69 35.73 -12.38
CA LEU A 237 -10.78 36.60 -12.81
C LEU A 237 -10.18 37.66 -13.73
N THR A 238 -10.71 37.74 -14.95
CA THR A 238 -10.27 38.66 -16.00
C THR A 238 -9.92 40.05 -15.47
N GLY A 239 -8.67 40.49 -15.68
CA GLY A 239 -8.27 41.89 -15.57
C GLY A 239 -7.52 42.31 -14.30
N GLN A 240 -7.27 41.42 -13.33
CA GLN A 240 -6.39 41.73 -12.20
C GLN A 240 -5.03 41.06 -12.38
N SER A 241 -3.96 41.85 -12.31
CA SER A 241 -2.62 41.31 -12.10
C SER A 241 -2.63 40.56 -10.78
N LEU A 242 -2.50 39.24 -10.81
CA LEU A 242 -2.30 38.47 -9.60
C LEU A 242 -1.02 39.00 -8.94
N GLU A 243 -1.13 39.43 -7.68
CA GLU A 243 0.01 39.75 -6.81
C GLU A 243 0.97 38.53 -6.73
N ASP A 244 2.00 38.62 -5.89
CA ASP A 244 2.86 37.46 -5.65
C ASP A 244 2.06 36.20 -5.30
N ASN A 245 2.55 35.05 -5.76
CA ASN A 245 1.87 33.79 -5.52
C ASN A 245 1.82 33.51 -4.01
N GLN A 246 0.60 33.53 -3.47
CA GLN A 246 0.31 33.36 -2.04
C GLN A 246 0.34 31.89 -1.60
N ILE A 247 0.53 30.94 -2.53
CA ILE A 247 0.69 29.53 -2.21
C ILE A 247 1.99 29.36 -1.40
N SER A 248 1.85 28.88 -0.16
CA SER A 248 2.97 28.62 0.75
C SER A 248 3.35 27.15 0.78
N ARG A 249 2.39 26.24 0.55
CA ARG A 249 2.61 24.80 0.56
C ARG A 249 1.66 24.07 -0.40
N VAL A 250 2.17 23.02 -1.05
CA VAL A 250 1.38 22.01 -1.76
C VAL A 250 1.67 20.67 -1.13
N SER A 251 0.64 20.02 -0.58
CA SER A 251 0.71 18.68 -0.01
C SER A 251 0.01 17.70 -0.94
N VAL A 252 0.65 16.57 -1.24
CA VAL A 252 0.11 15.54 -2.12
C VAL A 252 0.19 14.20 -1.39
N LYS A 253 -0.95 13.56 -1.18
CA LYS A 253 -1.00 12.15 -0.74
C LYS A 253 -1.13 11.28 -1.98
N VAL A 254 -0.27 10.27 -2.13
CA VAL A 254 -0.34 9.32 -3.25
C VAL A 254 -0.37 7.91 -2.70
N GLU A 255 -1.37 7.13 -3.09
CA GLU A 255 -1.45 5.70 -2.77
C GLU A 255 -1.40 4.91 -4.09
N PRO A 256 -0.20 4.41 -4.49
CA PRO A 256 -0.04 3.64 -5.72
C PRO A 256 -0.82 2.32 -5.71
N LYS A 257 -0.89 1.69 -4.54
CA LYS A 257 -1.57 0.41 -4.31
C LYS A 257 -2.18 0.43 -2.93
N ARG A 258 -3.46 0.06 -2.82
CA ARG A 258 -4.24 0.04 -1.56
C ARG A 258 -3.64 -0.81 -0.44
N LEU A 259 -2.72 -1.71 -0.77
CA LEU A 259 -1.98 -2.55 0.17
C LEU A 259 -1.00 -1.78 1.06
N TYR A 260 -0.52 -0.61 0.60
CA TYR A 260 0.48 0.19 1.29
C TYR A 260 -0.11 1.46 1.90
N PRO A 261 0.54 2.01 2.94
CA PRO A 261 0.30 3.40 3.36
C PRO A 261 0.45 4.38 2.19
N ALA A 262 -0.26 5.50 2.27
CA ALA A 262 -0.05 6.58 1.32
C ALA A 262 1.35 7.20 1.51
N PHE A 263 1.94 7.63 0.41
CA PHE A 263 3.12 8.49 0.40
C PHE A 263 2.66 9.93 0.58
N HIS A 264 3.33 10.66 1.48
CA HIS A 264 3.00 12.05 1.77
C HIS A 264 4.11 12.94 1.23
N PHE A 265 3.77 13.82 0.30
CA PHE A 265 4.71 14.80 -0.23
C PHE A 265 4.29 16.18 0.24
N SER A 266 5.24 16.94 0.79
CA SER A 266 5.04 18.33 1.21
C SER A 266 6.02 19.22 0.47
N PHE A 267 5.48 20.08 -0.38
CA PHE A 267 6.24 21.01 -1.20
C PHE A 267 6.10 22.43 -0.66
N SER A 268 7.22 23.11 -0.42
CA SER A 268 7.26 24.53 -0.05
C SER A 268 7.90 25.37 -1.16
N LYS A 269 8.00 26.69 -0.97
CA LYS A 269 8.72 27.56 -1.92
C LYS A 269 10.15 27.05 -2.14
N LEU A 270 10.61 27.12 -3.40
CA LEU A 270 11.94 26.67 -3.80
C LEU A 270 13.04 27.49 -3.10
N THR A 271 14.05 26.79 -2.62
CA THR A 271 15.27 27.29 -1.98
C THR A 271 16.42 26.40 -2.40
N GLU A 272 17.66 26.81 -2.15
CA GLU A 272 18.84 25.98 -2.43
C GLU A 272 18.80 24.63 -1.69
N HIS A 273 18.15 24.57 -0.52
CA HIS A 273 18.09 23.37 0.31
C HIS A 273 17.03 22.34 -0.13
N ASN A 274 16.05 22.73 -0.94
CA ASN A 274 14.95 21.85 -1.36
C ASN A 274 14.77 21.79 -2.90
N ALA A 275 15.78 22.21 -3.68
CA ALA A 275 15.70 22.33 -5.13
C ALA A 275 15.68 20.99 -5.92
N GLY A 276 15.95 19.89 -5.23
CA GLY A 276 16.04 18.54 -5.82
C GLY A 276 14.75 17.73 -5.74
N ASP A 277 14.89 16.42 -5.94
CA ASP A 277 13.80 15.47 -5.79
C ASP A 277 13.37 15.33 -4.32
N PRO A 278 12.11 14.95 -4.06
CA PRO A 278 11.61 14.78 -2.70
C PRO A 278 12.51 13.88 -1.85
N VAL A 279 12.98 14.42 -0.72
CA VAL A 279 13.82 13.70 0.23
C VAL A 279 12.95 13.16 1.35
N ARG A 280 13.15 11.89 1.71
CA ARG A 280 12.41 11.24 2.80
C ARG A 280 12.84 11.80 4.15
N ASP A 281 11.87 12.21 4.96
CA ASP A 281 12.11 12.55 6.36
C ASP A 281 12.30 11.25 7.18
N LEU A 282 13.45 11.11 7.83
CA LEU A 282 13.81 9.91 8.58
C LEU A 282 13.21 9.99 9.98
N GLY A 283 12.36 9.03 10.33
CA GLY A 283 11.72 8.95 11.65
C GLY A 283 10.19 8.88 11.59
N TYR A 284 9.58 9.26 10.46
CA TYR A 284 8.14 9.18 10.23
C TYR A 284 7.78 8.44 8.92
N SER A 285 6.54 7.97 8.87
CA SER A 285 5.91 7.20 7.80
C SER A 285 5.94 7.88 6.42
N LEU A 286 6.78 7.43 5.48
CA LEU A 286 6.70 7.81 4.05
C LEU A 286 6.42 9.31 3.74
N ILE A 287 6.96 10.21 4.57
CA ILE A 287 6.89 11.66 4.35
C ILE A 287 8.11 12.09 3.54
N TYR A 288 7.88 12.90 2.51
CA TYR A 288 8.88 13.44 1.61
C TYR A 288 8.71 14.95 1.48
N THR A 289 9.82 15.68 1.43
CA THR A 289 9.82 17.14 1.30
C THR A 289 10.65 17.59 0.11
N ALA A 290 10.19 18.64 -0.58
CA ALA A 290 10.89 19.28 -1.70
C ALA A 290 10.38 20.71 -1.92
N GLY A 291 10.98 21.45 -2.86
CA GLY A 291 10.47 22.73 -3.33
C GLY A 291 9.56 22.56 -4.54
N PHE A 292 8.46 23.34 -4.61
CA PHE A 292 7.73 23.53 -5.86
C PHE A 292 8.37 24.65 -6.68
N ARG A 293 8.17 24.64 -8.01
CA ARG A 293 8.67 25.67 -8.92
C ARG A 293 7.53 26.58 -9.35
N GLU A 294 7.81 27.88 -9.49
CA GLU A 294 6.86 28.84 -10.04
C GLU A 294 7.05 28.94 -11.55
N VAL A 295 5.94 28.91 -12.29
CA VAL A 295 5.92 28.99 -13.75
C VAL A 295 4.89 30.04 -14.14
N GLU A 296 5.25 30.93 -15.06
CA GLU A 296 4.32 31.90 -15.62
C GLU A 296 4.09 31.61 -17.10
N ALA A 297 2.83 31.54 -17.50
CA ALA A 297 2.44 31.35 -18.89
C ALA A 297 1.12 32.08 -19.16
N GLN A 298 1.04 32.80 -20.28
CA GLN A 298 -0.18 33.49 -20.73
C GLN A 298 -0.77 34.46 -19.68
N GLY A 299 0.08 35.09 -18.86
CA GLY A 299 -0.34 36.01 -17.79
C GLY A 299 -0.90 35.33 -16.53
N GLN A 300 -0.82 34.00 -16.45
CA GLN A 300 -1.21 33.20 -15.29
C GLN A 300 0.04 32.62 -14.61
N LYS A 301 0.06 32.68 -13.28
CA LYS A 301 1.07 32.02 -12.45
C LYS A 301 0.61 30.62 -12.03
N TYR A 302 1.54 29.68 -12.03
CA TYR A 302 1.37 28.29 -11.64
C TYR A 302 2.45 27.90 -10.64
N VAL A 303 2.13 26.97 -9.74
CA VAL A 303 3.16 26.18 -9.05
C VAL A 303 3.15 24.77 -9.59
N VAL A 304 4.34 24.18 -9.73
CA VAL A 304 4.52 22.81 -10.17
C VAL A 304 5.38 22.03 -9.18
N SER A 305 4.83 20.93 -8.71
CA SER A 305 5.50 19.97 -7.81
C SER A 305 5.85 18.70 -8.57
N ARG A 306 7.05 18.17 -8.36
CA ARG A 306 7.56 16.97 -9.04
C ARG A 306 7.65 15.79 -8.07
N ILE A 307 7.07 14.66 -8.47
CA ILE A 307 7.13 13.38 -7.74
C ILE A 307 7.72 12.30 -8.66
N PRO A 308 8.97 11.89 -8.46
CA PRO A 308 9.59 10.80 -9.24
C PRO A 308 8.83 9.48 -9.08
N PHE A 309 8.64 8.75 -10.19
CA PHE A 309 8.01 7.42 -10.16
C PHE A 309 8.85 6.38 -9.41
N SER A 310 10.17 6.57 -9.36
CA SER A 310 11.08 5.73 -8.56
C SER A 310 10.77 5.79 -7.06
N ILE A 311 10.35 6.95 -6.54
CA ILE A 311 9.92 7.11 -5.14
C ILE A 311 8.61 6.37 -4.91
N LEU A 312 7.66 6.52 -5.84
CA LEU A 312 6.36 5.84 -5.79
C LEU A 312 6.43 4.34 -6.07
N ARG A 313 7.58 3.84 -6.53
CA ARG A 313 7.79 2.45 -6.96
C ARG A 313 6.80 2.03 -8.05
N ILE A 314 6.51 2.96 -8.95
CA ILE A 314 5.66 2.75 -10.13
C ILE A 314 6.57 2.66 -11.35
N ASP A 315 6.29 1.72 -12.24
CA ASP A 315 6.89 1.74 -13.57
C ASP A 315 6.19 2.81 -14.42
N PRO A 316 6.89 3.83 -14.93
CA PRO A 316 6.28 4.92 -15.72
C PRO A 316 5.54 4.45 -16.98
N VAL A 317 5.87 3.24 -17.48
CA VAL A 317 5.18 2.62 -18.62
C VAL A 317 3.82 2.06 -18.22
N GLN A 318 3.64 1.70 -16.95
CA GLN A 318 2.35 1.25 -16.44
C GLN A 318 1.34 2.40 -16.44
N SER A 319 0.10 2.07 -16.80
CA SER A 319 -1.04 2.99 -16.80
C SER A 319 -2.04 2.65 -15.70
N ASP A 320 -1.62 1.88 -14.69
CA ASP A 320 -2.47 1.52 -13.57
C ASP A 320 -2.88 2.81 -12.81
N PRO A 321 -4.19 3.03 -12.59
CA PRO A 321 -4.66 4.13 -11.77
C PRO A 321 -4.06 4.14 -10.37
N VAL A 322 -3.84 5.34 -9.85
CA VAL A 322 -3.41 5.55 -8.45
C VAL A 322 -4.46 6.35 -7.70
N ARG A 323 -4.40 6.34 -6.37
CA ARG A 323 -5.25 7.23 -5.55
C ARG A 323 -4.47 8.45 -5.09
N VAL A 324 -5.09 9.62 -5.10
CA VAL A 324 -4.46 10.90 -4.78
C VAL A 324 -5.39 11.81 -4.00
N ASN A 325 -4.81 12.68 -3.18
CA ASN A 325 -5.46 13.91 -2.75
C ASN A 325 -4.43 15.05 -2.77
N VAL A 326 -4.87 16.25 -3.14
CA VAL A 326 -4.05 17.45 -3.23
C VAL A 326 -4.62 18.47 -2.26
N THR A 327 -3.76 18.97 -1.39
CA THR A 327 -4.06 20.05 -0.44
C THR A 327 -3.10 21.20 -0.70
N VAL A 328 -3.62 22.42 -0.72
CA VAL A 328 -2.87 23.65 -0.97
C VAL A 328 -3.06 24.56 0.23
N GLN A 329 -1.96 25.11 0.73
CA GLN A 329 -1.99 26.13 1.78
C GLN A 329 -1.70 27.50 1.17
N LYS A 330 -2.57 28.48 1.42
CA LYS A 330 -2.31 29.90 1.13
C LYS A 330 -1.97 30.64 2.42
N ASN A 331 -1.10 31.65 2.31
CA ASN A 331 -0.74 32.58 3.38
C ASN A 331 -0.27 31.91 4.70
N GLY A 332 0.12 30.63 4.66
CA GLY A 332 0.58 29.87 5.83
C GLY A 332 -0.52 29.38 6.77
N THR A 333 -1.79 29.71 6.56
CA THR A 333 -2.90 29.36 7.47
C THR A 333 -4.03 28.60 6.78
N ASP A 334 -4.39 28.99 5.56
CA ASP A 334 -5.64 28.57 4.94
C ASP A 334 -5.41 27.33 4.08
N ASN A 335 -6.07 26.22 4.41
CA ASN A 335 -5.91 24.95 3.71
C ASN A 335 -7.10 24.66 2.80
N TYR A 336 -6.81 24.30 1.55
CA TYR A 336 -7.77 23.96 0.52
C TYR A 336 -7.48 22.57 -0.03
N SER A 337 -8.45 21.67 -0.06
CA SER A 337 -8.23 20.29 -0.51
C SER A 337 -9.18 19.89 -1.62
N TRP A 338 -8.74 18.97 -2.49
CA TRP A 338 -9.58 18.40 -3.52
C TRP A 338 -10.70 17.55 -2.91
N LEU A 339 -10.34 16.76 -1.90
CA LEU A 339 -11.25 15.93 -1.12
C LEU A 339 -11.10 16.21 0.38
N PRO A 340 -12.15 15.91 1.18
CA PRO A 340 -12.11 16.12 2.62
C PRO A 340 -10.92 15.43 3.27
N ASN A 341 -10.46 15.98 4.40
CA ASN A 341 -9.40 15.37 5.22
C ASN A 341 -10.00 14.91 6.55
N SER A 342 -10.68 13.78 6.53
CA SER A 342 -11.35 13.16 7.66
C SER A 342 -10.43 12.17 8.37
N SER A 343 -9.48 12.72 9.13
CA SER A 343 -8.46 11.93 9.84
C SER A 343 -9.05 10.84 10.75
N LEU A 344 -8.52 9.63 10.65
CA LEU A 344 -8.84 8.52 11.55
C LEU A 344 -7.96 8.57 12.81
N THR A 345 -8.33 7.80 13.84
CA THR A 345 -7.46 7.60 14.99
C THR A 345 -6.12 7.00 14.53
N PRO A 346 -4.97 7.59 14.91
CA PRO A 346 -3.68 7.16 14.42
C PRO A 346 -3.39 5.67 14.64
N ARG A 347 -2.87 4.99 13.61
CA ARG A 347 -2.46 3.58 13.66
C ARG A 347 -1.07 3.37 13.06
N LEU A 348 -0.14 2.85 13.87
CA LEU A 348 1.23 2.47 13.50
C LEU A 348 1.83 3.43 12.45
N ILE A 349 2.18 2.92 11.27
CA ILE A 349 2.78 3.71 10.18
C ILE A 349 1.73 4.39 9.29
N LEU A 350 0.46 3.94 9.29
CA LEU A 350 -0.61 4.62 8.54
C LEU A 350 -0.92 6.01 9.12
N GLY A 351 -0.50 6.28 10.36
CA GLY A 351 -0.85 7.52 11.03
C GLY A 351 -2.37 7.67 11.07
N SER A 352 -2.86 8.89 10.83
CA SER A 352 -4.29 9.21 10.80
C SER A 352 -4.93 9.13 9.41
N ASP A 353 -4.26 8.49 8.42
CA ASP A 353 -4.78 8.46 7.05
C ASP A 353 -6.12 7.73 6.95
N ASN A 354 -7.08 8.40 6.30
CA ASN A 354 -8.32 7.79 5.86
C ASN A 354 -8.25 7.51 4.35
N PRO A 355 -8.28 6.24 3.92
CA PRO A 355 -8.25 5.91 2.50
C PRO A 355 -9.47 6.37 1.70
N ALA A 356 -10.55 6.78 2.38
CA ALA A 356 -11.73 7.39 1.76
C ALA A 356 -11.50 8.86 1.35
N ASP A 357 -10.45 9.50 1.87
CA ASP A 357 -10.08 10.89 1.56
C ASP A 357 -9.26 11.00 0.25
N LEU A 358 -9.15 9.92 -0.52
CA LEU A 358 -8.37 9.87 -1.77
C LEU A 358 -9.30 9.59 -2.95
N GLY A 359 -9.11 10.32 -4.03
CA GLY A 359 -9.78 10.12 -5.32
C GLY A 359 -8.89 9.37 -6.29
N TRP A 360 -9.45 8.96 -7.43
CA TRP A 360 -8.70 8.25 -8.47
C TRP A 360 -7.98 9.23 -9.39
N LEU A 361 -6.73 8.93 -9.69
CA LEU A 361 -5.96 9.58 -10.75
C LEU A 361 -5.70 8.58 -11.87
N ILE A 362 -6.32 8.81 -13.02
CA ILE A 362 -6.22 7.93 -14.19
C ILE A 362 -5.13 8.45 -15.12
N PHE A 363 -4.15 7.61 -15.42
CA PHE A 363 -3.09 7.91 -16.37
C PHE A 363 -3.60 7.72 -17.80
N LYS A 364 -3.69 8.82 -18.57
CA LYS A 364 -4.00 8.79 -20.00
C LYS A 364 -2.74 8.61 -20.85
#